data_AF-A0A151LGU4-F1
#
_entry.id   AF-A0A151LGU4-F1
#
_cell.length_a   1.000
_cell.length_b   1.000
_cell.length_c   1.000
_cell.angle_alpha   90.00
_cell.angle_beta   90.00
_cell.angle_gamma   90.00
#
_symmetry.space_group_name_H-M   'P 1'
#
loop_
_entity.id
_entity.type
_entity.pdbx_description
1 polymer ?
#
loop_
_entity_poly.entity_id
_entity_poly.type
_entity_poly.pdbx_seq_one_letter_code
_entity_poly.pdbx_strand_id
1 'polypeptide(L)' 'MNKVKNVMMLKNVPIPLSFTMNRNMRRFNMVENDRRIFFAFNVLSIFIFSLPIIYMSKVNYKGCQENEILYQKLGK' A
#
# COMPACT_ATOMS: atom_id res chain seq x y z
N MET A 1 -68.71 27.48 -2.64
CA MET A 1 -68.01 26.48 -1.80
C MET A 1 -66.77 26.01 -2.56
N ASN A 2 -65.63 26.69 -2.37
CA ASN A 2 -64.43 26.46 -3.19
C ASN A 2 -63.63 25.27 -2.64
N LYS A 3 -63.57 24.18 -3.41
CA LYS A 3 -62.82 22.97 -3.09
C LYS A 3 -61.32 23.26 -3.31
N VAL A 4 -60.61 23.58 -2.24
CA VAL A 4 -59.14 23.68 -2.25
C VAL A 4 -58.57 22.28 -2.44
N LYS A 5 -58.03 22.00 -3.63
CA LYS A 5 -57.26 20.78 -3.89
C LYS A 5 -55.90 20.93 -3.21
N ASN A 6 -55.70 20.24 -2.08
CA ASN A 6 -54.37 20.03 -1.51
C ASN A 6 -53.59 19.11 -2.44
N VAL A 7 -52.76 19.69 -3.31
CA VAL A 7 -51.81 18.94 -4.13
C VAL A 7 -50.61 18.62 -3.25
N MET A 8 -50.61 17.42 -2.67
CA MET A 8 -49.44 16.89 -1.97
C MET A 8 -48.39 16.51 -3.01
N MET A 9 -47.46 17.43 -3.27
CA MET A 9 -46.27 17.19 -4.11
C MET A 9 -45.30 16.26 -3.36
N LEU A 10 -45.59 14.95 -3.33
CA LEU A 10 -44.59 13.93 -3.02
C LEU A 10 -43.60 13.85 -4.19
N LYS A 11 -42.68 14.81 -4.24
CA LYS A 11 -41.58 14.79 -5.20
C LYS A 11 -40.64 13.66 -4.78
N ASN A 12 -40.67 12.55 -5.51
CA ASN A 12 -39.74 11.45 -5.31
C ASN A 12 -38.35 11.92 -5.80
N VAL A 13 -37.55 12.50 -4.91
CA VAL A 13 -36.19 12.95 -5.22
C VAL A 13 -35.29 11.71 -5.15
N PRO A 14 -34.76 11.21 -6.28
CA PRO A 14 -33.84 10.08 -6.23
C PRO A 14 -32.61 10.50 -5.44
N ILE A 15 -32.34 9.78 -4.36
CA ILE A 15 -31.13 9.97 -3.57
C ILE A 15 -29.95 9.68 -4.51
N PRO A 16 -29.02 10.63 -4.70
CA PRO A 16 -27.92 10.43 -5.63
C PRO A 16 -27.14 9.18 -5.22
N LEU A 17 -26.73 8.36 -6.19
CA LEU A 17 -25.98 7.12 -5.93
C LEU A 17 -24.71 7.37 -5.09
N SER A 18 -24.16 8.58 -5.15
CA SER A 18 -23.05 9.00 -4.30
C SER A 18 -23.38 8.90 -2.79
N PHE A 19 -24.63 9.11 -2.37
CA PHE A 19 -25.03 9.00 -0.97
C PHE A 19 -25.11 7.56 -0.45
N THR A 20 -25.24 6.56 -1.33
CA THR A 20 -25.13 5.15 -0.92
C THR A 20 -23.68 4.72 -0.72
N MET A 21 -22.71 5.50 -1.22
CA MET A 21 -21.30 5.26 -0.96
C MET A 21 -20.86 5.79 0.40
N ASN A 22 -19.95 5.04 1.05
CA ASN A 22 -19.34 5.43 2.31
C ASN A 22 -18.73 6.84 2.21
N ARG A 23 -18.98 7.67 3.23
CA ARG A 23 -18.47 9.04 3.35
C ARG A 23 -16.95 9.11 3.18
N ASN A 24 -16.22 8.10 3.67
CA ASN A 24 -14.75 8.03 3.57
C ASN A 24 -14.26 7.76 2.14
N MET A 25 -15.08 7.16 1.28
CA MET A 25 -14.76 6.99 -0.14
C MET A 25 -15.12 8.23 -0.96
N ARG A 26 -16.18 8.93 -0.56
CA ARG A 26 -16.62 10.17 -1.22
C ARG A 26 -15.68 11.35 -1.02
N ARG A 27 -15.08 11.47 0.16
CA ARG A 27 -14.18 12.58 0.50
C ARG A 27 -12.79 12.02 0.71
N PHE A 28 -11.89 12.40 -0.19
CA PHE A 28 -10.50 12.06 -0.05
C PHE A 28 -9.91 12.74 1.19
N ASN A 29 -9.47 11.93 2.15
CA ASN A 29 -8.74 12.43 3.30
C ASN A 29 -7.26 12.59 2.90
N MET A 30 -6.87 13.82 2.58
CA MET A 30 -5.49 14.13 2.16
C MET A 30 -4.46 13.74 3.22
N VAL A 31 -4.76 13.96 4.51
CA VAL A 31 -3.86 13.60 5.61
C VAL A 31 -3.63 12.10 5.69
N GLU A 32 -4.69 11.30 5.51
CA GLU A 32 -4.58 9.85 5.55
C GLU A 32 -3.87 9.30 4.31
N ASN A 33 -4.08 9.93 3.17
CA ASN A 33 -3.37 9.59 1.95
C ASN A 33 -1.87 9.85 2.06
N ASP A 34 -1.45 11.00 2.61
CA ASP A 34 -0.03 11.32 2.78
C ASP A 34 0.65 10.33 3.73
N ARG A 35 -0.02 9.94 4.82
CA ARG A 35 0.45 8.87 5.72
C ARG A 35 0.61 7.53 5.00
N ARG A 36 -0.36 7.17 4.16
CA ARG A 36 -0.31 5.94 3.37
C ARG A 36 0.87 5.95 2.39
N ILE A 37 1.11 7.08 1.72
CA ILE A 37 2.24 7.25 0.80
C ILE A 37 3.57 7.11 1.57
N PHE A 38 3.71 7.82 2.69
CA PHE A 38 4.92 7.77 3.51
C PHE A 38 5.20 6.34 4.01
N PHE A 39 4.18 5.64 4.51
CA PHE A 39 4.30 4.25 4.92
C PHE A 39 4.71 3.33 3.76
N ALA A 40 4.09 3.47 2.60
CA ALA A 40 4.41 2.68 1.42
C ALA A 40 5.86 2.89 0.95
N PHE A 41 6.35 4.13 0.94
CA PHE A 41 7.74 4.42 0.62
C PHE A 41 8.71 3.79 1.62
N ASN A 42 8.42 3.83 2.92
CA ASN A 42 9.27 3.18 3.91
C ASN A 42 9.35 1.66 3.71
N VAL A 43 8.22 1.01 3.47
CA VAL A 43 8.19 -0.43 3.18
C VAL A 43 8.96 -0.75 1.90
N LEU A 44 8.81 0.07 0.86
CA LEU A 44 9.57 -0.07 -0.38
C LEU A 44 11.08 0.10 -0.15
N SER A 45 11.49 1.08 0.66
CA SER A 45 12.89 1.27 1.02
C SER A 45 13.46 0.04 1.72
N ILE A 46 12.77 -0.48 2.75
CA ILE A 46 13.18 -1.71 3.45
C ILE A 46 13.34 -2.86 2.46
N PHE A 47 12.39 -3.02 1.53
CA PHE A 47 12.46 -4.04 0.50
C PHE A 47 13.69 -3.89 -0.39
N ILE A 48 13.96 -2.68 -0.90
CA ILE A 48 15.15 -2.42 -1.75
C ILE A 48 16.44 -2.70 -0.97
N PHE A 49 16.52 -2.27 0.30
CA PHE A 49 17.67 -2.54 1.16
C PHE A 49 17.86 -4.02 1.50
N SER A 50 16.79 -4.82 1.46
CA SER A 50 16.88 -6.26 1.67
C SER A 50 17.38 -7.04 0.45
N LEU A 51 17.33 -6.45 -0.76
CA LEU A 51 17.72 -7.13 -1.99
C LEU A 51 19.18 -7.62 -1.98
N PRO A 52 20.19 -6.82 -1.57
CA PRO A 52 21.56 -7.30 -1.47
C PRO A 52 21.71 -8.48 -0.50
N ILE A 53 21.02 -8.44 0.64
CA ILE A 53 21.07 -9.52 1.64
C ILE A 53 20.50 -10.81 1.05
N ILE A 54 19.36 -10.73 0.38
CA ILE A 54 18.73 -11.86 -0.31
C ILE A 54 19.64 -12.38 -1.42
N TYR A 55 20.28 -11.50 -2.17
CA TYR A 55 21.23 -11.85 -3.22
C TYR A 55 22.43 -12.61 -2.66
N MET A 56 23.08 -12.08 -1.62
CA MET A 56 24.22 -12.73 -0.95
C MET A 56 23.83 -14.07 -0.32
N SER A 57 22.60 -14.20 0.16
CA SER A 57 22.09 -15.45 0.73
C SER A 57 21.85 -16.54 -0.32
N LYS A 58 21.52 -16.16 -1.57
CA LYS A 58 21.32 -17.10 -2.69
C LYS A 58 22.61 -17.50 -3.37
N VAL A 59 23.56 -16.56 -3.47
CA VAL A 59 24.89 -16.88 -4.00
C VAL A 59 25.58 -17.72 -2.95
N ASN A 60 25.64 -19.03 -3.19
CA ASN A 60 26.50 -19.93 -2.43
C ASN A 60 27.94 -19.54 -2.79
N TYR A 61 28.47 -18.51 -2.12
CA TYR A 61 29.89 -18.21 -2.06
C TYR A 61 30.56 -19.39 -1.35
N LYS A 62 30.57 -20.57 -2.01
CA LYS A 62 31.62 -21.55 -1.78
C LYS A 62 32.89 -20.74 -1.98
N GLY A 63 33.65 -20.58 -0.89
CA GLY A 63 34.84 -19.75 -0.89
C GLY A 63 35.64 -20.03 -2.16
N CYS A 64 36.18 -18.97 -2.77
CA CYS A 64 37.09 -19.11 -3.90
C CYS A 64 38.01 -20.30 -3.64
N GLN A 65 38.29 -21.16 -4.62
CA GLN A 65 39.21 -22.30 -4.40
C GLN A 65 40.54 -21.83 -3.79
N GLU A 66 40.95 -20.59 -4.10
CA GLU A 66 42.08 -19.92 -3.49
C GLU A 66 41.95 -19.74 -1.98
N ASN A 67 40.76 -19.47 -1.44
CA ASN A 67 40.50 -19.41 0.00
C ASN A 67 40.69 -20.78 0.67
N GLU A 68 40.22 -21.88 0.06
CA GLU A 68 40.47 -23.23 0.61
C GLU A 68 41.98 -23.54 0.65
N ILE A 69 42.71 -23.18 -0.41
CA ILE A 69 44.17 -23.33 -0.48
C ILE A 69 44.87 -22.43 0.56
N LEU A 70 44.38 -21.20 0.78
CA LEU A 70 44.90 -20.28 1.77
C LEU A 70 44.68 -20.81 3.19
N TYR A 71 43.47 -21.29 3.51
CA TYR A 71 43.16 -21.89 4.81
C TYR A 71 44.02 -23.13 5.08
N GLN A 72 44.25 -23.98 4.08
CA GLN A 72 45.18 -25.11 4.21
C GLN A 72 46.63 -24.67 4.46
N LYS A 73 47.07 -23.57 3.83
CA LYS A 73 48.44 -23.05 4.01
C LYS A 73 48.65 -22.29 5.32
N LEU A 74 47.62 -21.59 5.81
CA LEU A 74 47.66 -20.81 7.05
C LEU A 74 47.29 -21.61 8.30
N GLY A 75 46.60 -22.74 8.18
CA GLY A 75 46.29 -23.65 9.29
C GLY A 75 47.47 -24.48 9.80
N LYS A 76 48.70 -23.97 9.70
CA LYS A 76 49.88 -24.56 10.34
C LYS A 76 50.04 -24.06 11.76
#